data_AF-M2ANK2-F1
#
_entry.id   AF-M2ANK2-F1
#
_cell.length_a   1.000
_cell.length_b   1.000
_cell.length_c   1.000
_cell.angle_alpha   90.00
_cell.angle_beta   90.00
_cell.angle_gamma   90.00
#
_symmetry.space_group_name_H-M   'P 1'
#
loop_
_entity.id
_entity.type
_entity.pdbx_description
1 polymer ?
#
loop_
_entity_poly.entity_id
_entity_poly.type
_entity_poly.pdbx_seq_one_letter_code
_entity_poly.pdbx_strand_id
1 'polypeptide(L)'
;MNAPAKSSLNRAKPDWGYRILLTVAAIVAAWLLLMPICPPIVQSTMQRFHLRTPSFAWWAIQSPIPAMYNFKNTTEVRELPPSGELTGLVDPLWLSPLEEDTSGLGVLATRTINHYPVREFTFANGRVRYLQEDDPRWLVVESHYRGESMQSTYELTRDDAGVWQMVLAEETSP
;
A
#
# COMPACT_ATOMS: atom_id res chain seq x y z
N MET A 1 14.14 -51.33 53.72
CA MET A 1 13.83 -51.68 52.33
C MET A 1 13.32 -50.42 51.63
N ASN A 2 14.13 -49.84 50.74
CA ASN A 2 13.76 -48.61 50.03
C ASN A 2 13.00 -48.98 48.75
N ALA A 3 11.78 -48.45 48.60
CA ALA A 3 11.02 -48.60 47.36
C ALA A 3 11.69 -47.76 46.24
N PRO A 4 11.82 -48.28 45.00
CA PRO A 4 12.39 -47.50 43.91
C PRO A 4 11.38 -46.42 43.48
N ALA A 5 11.85 -45.18 43.44
CA ALA A 5 11.08 -44.07 42.88
C ALA A 5 10.83 -44.34 41.39
N LYS A 6 9.56 -44.47 41.00
CA LYS A 6 9.16 -44.52 39.59
C LYS A 6 9.52 -43.18 38.95
N SER A 7 10.54 -43.14 38.09
CA SER A 7 10.76 -41.98 37.22
C SER A 7 9.65 -41.97 36.17
N SER A 8 8.57 -41.23 36.44
CA SER A 8 7.64 -40.86 35.38
C SER A 8 8.39 -39.92 34.43
N LEU A 9 8.95 -40.48 33.37
CA LEU A 9 9.30 -39.73 32.17
C LEU A 9 7.98 -39.15 31.64
N ASN A 10 7.61 -37.97 32.14
CA ASN A 10 6.55 -37.17 31.57
C ASN A 10 6.96 -36.86 30.13
N ARG A 11 6.44 -37.65 29.18
CA ARG A 11 6.49 -37.31 27.76
C ARG A 11 5.70 -36.02 27.63
N ALA A 12 6.43 -34.89 27.58
CA ALA A 12 5.84 -33.58 27.35
C ALA A 12 4.96 -33.67 26.10
N LYS A 13 3.68 -33.33 26.22
CA LYS A 13 2.77 -33.29 25.08
C LYS A 13 3.33 -32.28 24.07
N PRO A 14 3.30 -32.57 22.77
CA PRO A 14 3.80 -31.63 21.77
C PRO A 14 3.01 -30.33 21.85
N ASP A 15 3.72 -29.22 22.03
CA ASP A 15 3.15 -27.87 21.99
C ASP A 15 2.96 -27.46 20.53
N TRP A 16 1.75 -27.65 20.03
CA TRP A 16 1.36 -27.29 18.67
C TRP A 16 1.32 -25.77 18.46
N GLY A 17 0.94 -25.00 19.47
CA GLY A 17 0.89 -23.54 19.39
C GLY A 17 2.29 -22.97 19.17
N TYR A 18 3.26 -23.41 19.96
CA TYR A 18 4.66 -23.03 19.78
C TYR A 18 5.19 -23.40 18.40
N ARG A 19 4.90 -24.62 17.92
CA ARG A 19 5.34 -25.08 16.59
C ARG A 19 4.76 -24.23 15.47
N ILE A 20 3.46 -23.92 15.51
CA ILE A 20 2.81 -23.06 14.53
C ILE A 20 3.43 -21.67 14.53
N LEU A 21 3.62 -21.06 15.71
CA LEU A 21 4.24 -19.75 15.84
C LEU A 21 5.67 -19.74 15.28
N LEU A 22 6.46 -20.77 15.58
CA LEU A 22 7.82 -20.92 15.07
C LEU A 22 7.83 -21.08 13.53
N THR A 23 6.91 -21.88 12.99
CA THR A 23 6.77 -22.04 11.53
C THR A 23 6.40 -20.72 10.85
N VAL A 24 5.43 -19.97 11.39
CA VAL A 24 5.06 -18.66 10.85
C VAL A 24 6.23 -17.68 10.91
N ALA A 25 6.96 -17.64 12.04
CA ALA A 25 8.14 -16.80 12.18
C ALA A 25 9.23 -17.15 11.15
N ALA A 26 9.47 -18.44 10.92
CA ALA A 26 10.43 -18.90 9.91
C ALA A 26 10.01 -18.51 8.48
N ILE A 27 8.73 -18.61 8.14
CA ILE A 27 8.19 -18.19 6.84
C ILE A 27 8.36 -16.68 6.63
N VAL A 28 8.02 -15.86 7.64
CA VAL A 28 8.19 -14.40 7.57
C VAL A 28 9.67 -14.04 7.43
N ALA A 29 10.56 -14.68 8.18
CA ALA A 29 12.00 -14.47 8.06
C ALA A 29 12.51 -14.82 6.65
N ALA A 30 12.09 -15.96 6.10
CA ALA A 30 12.45 -16.36 4.73
C ALA A 30 11.95 -15.33 3.69
N TRP A 31 10.72 -14.82 3.85
CA TRP A 31 10.19 -13.78 2.97
C TRP A 31 11.06 -12.50 2.99
N LEU A 32 11.43 -12.04 4.18
CA LEU A 32 12.27 -10.84 4.35
C LEU A 32 13.68 -11.02 3.76
N LEU A 33 14.25 -12.22 3.89
CA LEU A 33 15.56 -12.54 3.30
C LEU A 33 15.51 -12.62 1.77
N LEU A 34 14.37 -13.01 1.19
CA LEU A 34 14.19 -13.10 -0.25
C LEU A 34 13.84 -11.76 -0.91
N MET A 35 13.18 -10.85 -0.17
CA MET A 35 12.81 -9.51 -0.66
C MET A 35 13.94 -8.76 -1.40
N PRO A 36 15.21 -8.70 -0.92
CA PRO A 36 16.26 -7.98 -1.62
C PRO A 36 16.72 -8.57 -2.97
N ILE A 37 16.34 -9.82 -3.28
CA ILE A 37 16.93 -10.62 -4.38
C ILE A 37 15.86 -11.15 -5.35
N CYS A 38 14.61 -11.32 -4.90
CA CYS A 38 13.55 -11.95 -5.67
C CYS A 38 12.49 -10.91 -6.12
N PRO A 39 12.50 -10.46 -7.39
CA PRO A 39 11.56 -9.45 -7.88
C PRO A 39 10.07 -9.80 -7.68
N PRO A 40 9.62 -11.06 -7.87
CA PRO A 40 8.22 -11.43 -7.58
C PRO A 40 7.80 -11.16 -6.13
N ILE A 41 8.71 -11.34 -5.16
CA ILE A 41 8.43 -11.07 -3.75
C ILE A 41 8.34 -9.57 -3.49
N VAL A 42 9.21 -8.77 -4.14
CA VAL A 42 9.14 -7.30 -4.11
C VAL A 42 7.78 -6.83 -4.66
N GLN A 43 7.43 -7.27 -5.87
CA GLN A 43 6.19 -6.88 -6.54
C GLN A 43 4.95 -7.30 -5.75
N SER A 44 4.91 -8.53 -5.22
CA SER A 44 3.81 -8.98 -4.35
C SER A 44 3.67 -8.10 -3.09
N THR A 45 4.79 -7.69 -2.50
CA THR A 45 4.78 -6.82 -1.32
C THR A 45 4.35 -5.38 -1.69
N MET A 46 4.78 -4.85 -2.84
CA MET A 46 4.32 -3.55 -3.36
C MET A 46 2.83 -3.56 -3.66
N GLN A 47 2.31 -4.58 -4.33
CA GLN A 47 0.89 -4.77 -4.60
C GLN A 47 0.06 -4.72 -3.31
N ARG A 48 0.56 -5.31 -2.21
CA ARG A 48 -0.09 -5.20 -0.90
C ARG A 48 -0.18 -3.75 -0.40
N PHE A 49 0.85 -2.94 -0.59
CA PHE A 49 0.86 -1.53 -0.17
C PHE A 49 -0.08 -0.68 -1.02
N HIS A 50 -0.16 -1.03 -2.29
CA HIS A 50 -1.04 -0.39 -3.25
C HIS A 50 -2.46 -0.93 -3.20
N LEU A 51 -2.81 -1.96 -2.43
CA LEU A 51 -4.10 -2.67 -2.51
C LEU A 51 -4.39 -3.30 -3.90
N ARG A 52 -3.36 -3.57 -4.72
CA ARG A 52 -3.45 -4.23 -6.05
C ARG A 52 -3.20 -5.74 -5.98
N THR A 53 -3.47 -6.39 -4.84
CA THR A 53 -3.33 -7.85 -4.71
C THR A 53 -4.47 -8.58 -5.43
N PRO A 54 -4.23 -9.77 -6.01
CA PRO A 54 -5.24 -10.51 -6.77
C PRO A 54 -6.44 -10.98 -5.94
N SER A 55 -6.30 -11.08 -4.61
CA SER A 55 -7.40 -11.44 -3.71
C SER A 55 -7.16 -10.94 -2.29
N PHE A 56 -8.25 -10.83 -1.53
CA PHE A 56 -8.20 -10.51 -0.09
C PHE A 56 -7.39 -11.55 0.70
N ALA A 57 -7.52 -12.85 0.38
CA ALA A 57 -6.76 -13.90 1.05
C ALA A 57 -5.25 -13.71 0.85
N TRP A 58 -4.82 -13.36 -0.36
CA TRP A 58 -3.42 -13.07 -0.66
C TRP A 58 -2.91 -11.85 0.12
N TRP A 59 -3.72 -10.80 0.20
CA TRP A 59 -3.42 -9.62 1.01
C TRP A 59 -3.27 -9.95 2.49
N ALA A 60 -4.18 -10.76 3.03
CA ALA A 60 -4.24 -11.12 4.46
C ALA A 60 -3.09 -12.03 4.90
N ILE A 61 -2.69 -13.01 4.07
CA ILE A 61 -1.54 -13.89 4.37
C ILE A 61 -0.26 -13.07 4.55
N GLN A 62 -0.14 -11.94 3.85
CA GLN A 62 1.01 -11.09 3.96
C GLN A 62 0.96 -10.17 5.19
N SER A 63 -0.16 -10.01 5.91
CA SER A 63 -0.27 -9.09 7.06
C SER A 63 0.81 -9.28 8.16
N PRO A 64 1.29 -10.50 8.47
CA PRO A 64 2.38 -10.70 9.43
C PRO A 64 3.74 -10.16 8.95
N ILE A 65 3.91 -9.91 7.64
CA ILE A 65 5.16 -9.37 7.08
C ILE A 65 5.22 -7.88 7.41
N PRO A 66 6.22 -7.42 8.17
CA PRO A 66 6.34 -6.02 8.57
C PRO A 66 6.27 -5.08 7.37
N ALA A 67 5.47 -4.02 7.51
CA ALA A 67 5.27 -3.02 6.47
C ALA A 67 6.31 -1.88 6.51
N MET A 68 7.37 -1.97 7.32
CA MET A 68 8.23 -0.83 7.59
C MET A 68 9.54 -0.84 6.79
N TYR A 69 9.90 0.36 6.28
CA TYR A 69 11.20 0.80 5.76
C TYR A 69 11.77 0.14 4.51
N ASN A 70 11.04 -0.77 3.87
CA ASN A 70 11.54 -1.31 2.61
C ASN A 70 11.34 -0.28 1.49
N PHE A 71 10.19 0.36 1.41
CA PHE A 71 9.82 1.18 0.26
C PHE A 71 9.88 2.68 0.52
N LYS A 72 10.38 3.43 -0.47
CA LYS A 72 10.12 4.86 -0.58
C LYS A 72 8.73 5.01 -1.20
N ASN A 73 7.72 5.27 -0.37
CA ASN A 73 6.37 5.54 -0.88
C ASN A 73 6.12 7.05 -0.91
N THR A 74 5.59 7.53 -2.03
CA THR A 74 5.12 8.90 -2.22
C THR A 74 3.62 8.83 -2.49
N THR A 75 2.87 9.75 -1.91
CA THR A 75 1.46 9.98 -2.20
C THR A 75 1.26 11.39 -2.69
N GLU A 76 0.49 11.55 -3.74
CA GLU A 76 0.04 12.83 -4.27
C GLU A 76 -1.49 12.82 -4.31
N VAL A 77 -2.10 13.85 -3.75
CA VAL A 77 -3.55 14.05 -3.74
C VAL A 77 -3.87 15.16 -4.72
N ARG A 78 -4.85 14.92 -5.62
CA ARG A 78 -5.22 15.86 -6.68
C ARG A 78 -6.73 16.11 -6.72
N GLU A 79 -7.11 17.32 -7.13
CA GLU A 79 -8.48 17.70 -7.51
C GLU A 79 -8.83 17.29 -8.95
N LEU A 80 -7.81 16.98 -9.76
CA LEU A 80 -7.97 16.62 -11.17
C LEU A 80 -7.26 15.28 -11.44
N PRO A 81 -7.75 14.49 -12.41
CA PRO A 81 -7.08 13.26 -12.81
C PRO A 81 -5.65 13.54 -13.27
N PRO A 82 -4.68 12.65 -12.99
CA PRO A 82 -3.32 12.76 -13.47
C PRO A 82 -3.27 12.49 -14.99
N SER A 83 -3.58 13.52 -15.78
CA SER A 83 -3.41 13.65 -17.25
C SER A 83 -3.94 12.52 -18.15
N GLY A 84 -4.95 12.86 -18.96
CA GLY A 84 -5.43 12.10 -20.11
C GLY A 84 -6.41 12.90 -20.98
N GLU A 85 -7.30 13.68 -20.36
CA GLU A 85 -8.30 14.48 -21.09
C GLU A 85 -8.17 16.00 -20.92
N LEU A 86 -7.62 16.49 -19.80
CA LEU A 86 -7.49 17.94 -19.55
C LEU A 86 -6.20 18.57 -20.07
N THR A 87 -5.18 17.75 -20.38
CA THR A 87 -3.91 18.22 -20.96
C THR A 87 -4.06 18.82 -22.37
N GLY A 88 -5.18 18.56 -23.05
CA GLY A 88 -5.50 19.10 -24.38
C GLY A 88 -6.59 20.18 -24.40
N LEU A 89 -7.24 20.46 -23.26
CA LEU A 89 -8.36 21.42 -23.14
C LEU A 89 -7.94 22.76 -22.54
N VAL A 90 -6.75 22.83 -21.95
CA VAL A 90 -6.14 24.08 -21.46
C VAL A 90 -5.14 24.57 -22.51
N ASP A 91 -5.48 25.68 -23.17
CA ASP A 91 -4.62 26.33 -24.18
C ASP A 91 -3.29 26.77 -23.52
N PRO A 92 -2.13 26.32 -24.04
CA PRO A 92 -0.79 26.68 -23.53
C PRO A 92 -0.52 28.19 -23.44
N LEU A 93 -1.35 29.03 -24.08
CA LEU A 93 -1.23 30.49 -24.03
C LEU A 93 -1.74 31.14 -22.73
N TRP A 94 -2.45 30.41 -21.88
CA TRP A 94 -2.87 30.88 -20.54
C TRP A 94 -1.93 30.42 -19.42
N LEU A 95 -0.99 29.54 -19.74
CA LEU A 95 0.05 29.07 -18.85
C LEU A 95 1.27 29.96 -19.07
N SER A 96 1.65 30.76 -18.08
CA SER A 96 2.85 31.59 -18.17
C SER A 96 4.05 30.70 -18.54
N PRO A 97 4.79 30.97 -19.64
CA PRO A 97 5.92 30.15 -20.10
C PRO A 97 7.16 30.24 -19.19
N LEU A 98 6.97 30.72 -17.95
CA LEU A 98 7.97 30.84 -16.88
C LEU A 98 7.64 29.94 -15.68
N GLU A 99 6.49 29.25 -15.67
CA GLU A 99 6.22 28.20 -14.70
C GLU A 99 6.79 26.88 -15.22
N GLU A 100 8.04 26.60 -14.82
CA GLU A 100 8.79 25.38 -15.15
C GLU A 100 8.20 24.12 -14.48
N ASP A 101 6.95 24.18 -13.98
CA ASP A 101 6.33 23.11 -13.21
C ASP A 101 4.84 22.93 -13.55
N THR A 102 4.56 22.43 -14.76
CA THR A 102 3.22 21.93 -15.12
C THR A 102 2.80 20.70 -14.32
N SER A 103 3.65 20.17 -13.42
CA SER A 103 3.34 19.03 -12.56
C SER A 103 2.46 19.37 -11.35
N GLY A 104 2.26 20.66 -11.04
CA GLY A 104 1.48 21.13 -9.89
C GLY A 104 -0.01 21.39 -10.10
N LEU A 105 -0.53 21.29 -11.33
CA LEU A 105 -1.90 21.72 -11.61
C LEU A 105 -2.93 20.73 -11.02
N GLY A 106 -3.72 21.24 -10.08
CA GLY A 106 -4.70 20.47 -9.31
C GLY A 106 -4.09 19.59 -8.21
N VAL A 107 -2.81 19.76 -7.85
CA VAL A 107 -2.19 19.00 -6.74
C VAL A 107 -2.48 19.69 -5.40
N LEU A 108 -3.17 19.00 -4.50
CA LEU A 108 -3.49 19.48 -3.16
C LEU A 108 -2.38 19.23 -2.15
N ALA A 109 -1.73 18.07 -2.25
CA ALA A 109 -0.69 17.66 -1.31
C ALA A 109 0.18 16.56 -1.87
N THR A 110 1.48 16.65 -1.58
CA THR A 110 2.46 15.59 -1.84
C THR A 110 3.16 15.21 -0.56
N ARG A 111 3.31 13.91 -0.30
CA ARG A 111 3.90 13.40 0.94
C ARG A 111 4.69 12.12 0.71
N THR A 112 5.85 12.02 1.36
CA THR A 112 6.59 10.77 1.48
C THR A 112 6.17 10.05 2.76
N ILE A 113 5.74 8.79 2.65
CA ILE A 113 5.22 7.99 3.77
C ILE A 113 5.96 6.65 3.82
N ASN A 114 6.45 6.27 5.00
CA ASN A 114 7.17 5.00 5.23
C ASN A 114 6.26 3.82 5.61
N HIS A 115 4.95 3.94 5.36
CA HIS A 115 3.90 2.99 5.70
C HIS A 115 2.94 2.83 4.52
N TYR A 116 1.84 2.09 4.72
CA TYR A 116 0.78 1.92 3.73
C TYR A 116 0.28 3.27 3.18
N PRO A 117 0.58 3.61 1.92
CA PRO A 117 0.29 4.94 1.36
C PRO A 117 -1.22 5.21 1.23
N VAL A 118 -2.02 4.17 0.94
CA VAL A 118 -3.49 4.27 0.86
C VAL A 118 -4.14 4.62 2.22
N ARG A 119 -3.36 4.65 3.32
CA ARG A 119 -3.82 5.18 4.61
C ARG A 119 -4.11 6.68 4.59
N GLU A 120 -3.52 7.42 3.66
CA GLU A 120 -3.73 8.87 3.54
C GLU A 120 -5.23 9.18 3.39
N PHE A 121 -6.02 8.35 2.69
CA PHE A 121 -7.46 8.53 2.56
C PHE A 121 -8.34 7.64 3.44
N THR A 122 -7.82 6.59 4.06
CA THR A 122 -8.64 5.73 4.94
C THR A 122 -8.65 6.20 6.39
N PHE A 123 -7.68 7.00 6.83
CA PHE A 123 -7.63 7.55 8.18
C PHE A 123 -8.32 8.92 8.30
N ALA A 124 -8.89 9.19 9.49
CA ALA A 124 -9.75 10.34 9.74
C ALA A 124 -9.16 11.69 9.31
N ASN A 125 -7.86 11.92 9.56
CA ASN A 125 -7.24 13.23 9.28
C ASN A 125 -7.21 13.56 7.78
N GLY A 126 -6.87 12.59 6.92
CA GLY A 126 -6.84 12.84 5.47
C GLY A 126 -8.23 12.84 4.85
N ARG A 127 -9.18 12.03 5.37
CA ARG A 127 -10.60 12.11 4.96
C ARG A 127 -11.17 13.49 5.20
N VAL A 128 -10.98 14.02 6.42
CA VAL A 128 -11.41 15.36 6.79
C VAL A 128 -10.70 16.41 5.92
N ARG A 129 -9.39 16.30 5.70
CA ARG A 129 -8.65 17.31 4.95
C ARG A 129 -9.02 17.39 3.47
N TYR A 130 -9.20 16.25 2.81
CA TYR A 130 -9.28 16.20 1.34
C TYR A 130 -10.68 15.90 0.80
N LEU A 131 -11.56 15.29 1.61
CA LEU A 131 -12.89 14.80 1.18
C LEU A 131 -14.05 15.55 1.85
N GLN A 132 -13.78 16.67 2.52
CA GLN A 132 -14.80 17.47 3.21
C GLN A 132 -15.78 18.16 2.26
N GLU A 133 -15.31 18.48 1.05
CA GLU A 133 -16.06 19.25 0.06
C GLU A 133 -16.94 18.37 -0.83
N ASP A 134 -16.98 17.05 -0.56
CA ASP A 134 -17.74 16.05 -1.33
C ASP A 134 -17.37 15.92 -2.82
N ASP A 135 -16.36 16.65 -3.27
CA ASP A 135 -15.84 16.58 -4.63
C ASP A 135 -14.96 15.34 -4.86
N PRO A 136 -14.89 14.83 -6.11
CA PRO A 136 -13.95 13.78 -6.48
C PRO A 136 -12.50 14.18 -6.20
N ARG A 137 -11.68 13.19 -5.80
CA ARG A 137 -10.24 13.35 -5.58
C ARG A 137 -9.48 12.19 -6.19
N TRP A 138 -8.26 12.45 -6.64
CA TRP A 138 -7.35 11.43 -7.15
C TRP A 138 -6.20 11.22 -6.19
N LEU A 139 -5.96 9.97 -5.78
CA LEU A 139 -4.76 9.55 -5.06
C LEU A 139 -3.78 8.94 -6.06
N VAL A 140 -2.63 9.56 -6.26
CA VAL A 140 -1.51 8.91 -6.92
C VAL A 140 -0.59 8.35 -5.85
N VAL A 141 -0.36 7.04 -5.92
CA VAL A 141 0.57 6.31 -5.05
C VAL A 141 1.74 5.85 -5.88
N GLU A 142 2.94 6.13 -5.42
CA GLU A 142 4.17 5.66 -6.03
C GLU A 142 5.03 4.97 -4.97
N SER A 143 5.54 3.77 -5.26
CA SER A 143 6.46 3.04 -4.37
C SER A 143 7.69 2.60 -5.13
N HIS A 144 8.86 2.74 -4.49
CA HIS A 144 10.16 2.35 -5.05
C HIS A 144 10.93 1.39 -4.14
N TYR A 145 11.55 0.37 -4.74
CA TYR A 145 12.46 -0.57 -4.07
C TYR A 145 13.52 -1.13 -5.02
N ARG A 146 14.81 -0.87 -4.73
CA ARG A 146 15.94 -1.55 -5.42
C ARG A 146 15.79 -1.64 -6.96
N GLY A 147 15.31 -0.58 -7.59
CA GLY A 147 15.12 -0.52 -9.05
C GLY A 147 13.72 -0.94 -9.55
N GLU A 148 12.92 -1.59 -8.71
CA GLU A 148 11.50 -1.80 -8.97
C GLU A 148 10.70 -0.56 -8.56
N SER A 149 9.71 -0.19 -9.37
CA SER A 149 8.75 0.86 -9.07
C SER A 149 7.34 0.39 -9.37
N MET A 150 6.37 0.94 -8.64
CA MET A 150 4.96 0.75 -8.89
C MET A 150 4.24 2.08 -8.69
N GLN A 151 3.41 2.44 -9.65
CA GLN A 151 2.48 3.56 -9.53
C GLN A 151 1.04 3.03 -9.53
N SER A 152 0.15 3.71 -8.82
CA SER A 152 -1.29 3.41 -8.86
C SER A 152 -2.06 4.69 -8.63
N THR A 153 -3.06 4.91 -9.48
CA THR A 153 -3.97 6.05 -9.34
C THR A 153 -5.32 5.53 -8.87
N TYR A 154 -5.82 6.10 -7.79
CA TYR A 154 -7.17 5.84 -7.30
C TYR A 154 -8.03 7.07 -7.49
N GLU A 155 -9.21 6.89 -8.05
CA GLU A 155 -10.27 7.87 -8.03
C GLU A 155 -11.12 7.63 -6.77
N LEU A 156 -11.38 8.70 -6.02
CA LEU A 156 -12.26 8.71 -4.87
C LEU A 156 -13.48 9.53 -5.22
N THR A 157 -14.63 8.87 -5.29
CA THR A 157 -15.92 9.48 -5.62
C THR A 157 -16.96 9.09 -4.58
N ARG A 158 -18.02 9.90 -4.49
CA ARG A 158 -19.17 9.62 -3.64
C ARG A 158 -20.31 9.13 -4.53
N ASP A 159 -20.92 8.00 -4.17
CA ASP A 159 -22.07 7.48 -4.90
C ASP A 159 -23.37 8.23 -4.54
N ASP A 160 -24.45 7.94 -5.28
CA ASP A 160 -25.77 8.54 -5.07
C ASP A 160 -26.36 8.27 -3.67
N ALA A 161 -25.88 7.22 -2.98
CA ALA A 161 -26.27 6.89 -1.62
C ALA A 161 -25.43 7.64 -0.56
N GLY A 162 -24.48 8.47 -1.00
CA GLY A 162 -23.60 9.24 -0.14
C GLY A 162 -22.43 8.44 0.44
N VAL A 163 -22.12 7.26 -0.11
CA VAL A 163 -21.02 6.40 0.31
C VAL A 163 -19.78 6.69 -0.53
N TRP A 164 -18.63 6.84 0.13
CA TRP A 164 -17.35 6.99 -0.56
C TRP A 164 -16.88 5.68 -1.17
N GLN A 165 -16.54 5.73 -2.44
CA GLN A 165 -15.95 4.65 -3.21
C GLN A 165 -14.53 5.04 -3.62
N MET A 166 -13.64 4.05 -3.62
CA MET A 166 -12.27 4.22 -4.10
C MET A 166 -12.04 3.20 -5.20
N VAL A 167 -11.86 3.67 -6.42
CA VAL A 167 -11.73 2.85 -7.62
C VAL A 167 -10.33 3.03 -8.16
N LEU A 168 -9.68 1.94 -8.54
CA LEU A 168 -8.40 2.02 -9.25
C LEU A 168 -8.68 2.59 -10.64
N ALA A 169 -8.18 3.80 -10.92
CA ALA A 169 -8.21 4.35 -12.26
C ALA A 169 -7.31 3.46 -13.12
N GLU A 170 -7.86 2.90 -14.20
CA GLU A 170 -7.10 2.02 -15.09
C GLU A 170 -5.83 2.74 -15.56
N GLU A 171 -4.70 2.00 -15.60
CA GLU A 171 -3.47 2.47 -16.23
C GLU A 171 -3.82 2.80 -17.69
N THR A 172 -3.94 4.10 -18.02
CA THR A 172 -3.68 4.56 -19.38
C THR A 172 -2.23 4.16 -19.66
N SER A 173 -2.06 2.96 -20.21
CA SER A 173 -0.76 2.52 -20.70
C SER A 173 -0.27 3.57 -21.71
N PRO A 174 1.01 3.94 -21.68
CA PRO A 174 1.60 4.81 -22.68
C PRO A 174 1.49 4.21 -24.09
#